data_AF-A0AAD7U7V1-F1
#
_entry.id   AF-A0AAD7U7V1-F1
#
_cell.length_a   1.000
_cell.length_b   1.000
_cell.length_c   1.000
_cell.angle_alpha   90.00
_cell.angle_beta   90.00
_cell.angle_gamma   90.00
#
_symmetry.space_group_name_H-M   'P 1'
#
loop_
_entity.id
_entity.type
_entity.pdbx_description
1 polymer ?
#
loop_
_entity_poly.entity_id
_entity_poly.type
_entity_poly.pdbx_seq_one_letter_code
_entity_poly.pdbx_strand_id
1 'polypeptide(L)'
;MRRFAAWALIVAKAAIVVVAKKEAIEIDETALPPFEAFIADVGLGEHLPRLQRRGYDRTRQLLKWGRSEVQLLRTELNFSQEVGATLLERLDDLKARATKRQSGAASDELAALREERDALTYGRLVVNRSMASFDYKRAWFGAALPHAHLGLLRAVPTDACRPLAASYEGKIVLADRGGCDFVTKAWHAHAKKARALIVVNKEGQLFERPASGHATDATVAPTPDTLAVAMVDAAAGPALAAVATAPLVNNKNLLETLSRADRRMIRDAARRNLEATDAVDARFVPLRCRAGEPECKPLLPDELELPANVDSGYVFVAQEDDNNSSPVEFVAASWGGVVPTALLPLVRAVPGDLCAPPPNWVCRWLGFFCSVSGAAEFASAAPGAAILAARGNCDFRSKASHAAALGGAALIIAQTNDDEPLLRMGVRTPPLPPAIPAVLIDRCGGAVLMRALDASSSSSAAPRVRLTAANPGFAHQWLELESIGGKWAEDDAAAQLQLQRHEAKNLDSPTRLEWLRRSFANRTGTTCQEGDGGVCAAEGRPQDASF
;
A
#
# COMPACT_ATOMS: atom_id res chain seq x y z
N MET A 1 17.52 22.53 37.92
CA MET A 1 16.93 21.71 36.82
C MET A 1 15.56 22.20 36.32
N ARG A 2 14.68 22.82 37.14
CA ARG A 2 13.36 23.31 36.66
C ARG A 2 13.37 24.55 35.74
N ARG A 3 14.50 25.26 35.60
CA ARG A 3 14.62 26.45 34.72
C ARG A 3 15.08 26.16 33.29
N PHE A 4 15.59 24.95 33.01
CA PHE A 4 15.98 24.54 31.66
C PHE A 4 14.80 24.04 30.81
N ALA A 5 13.77 23.47 31.45
CA ALA A 5 12.56 22.98 30.76
C ALA A 5 11.71 24.11 30.15
N ALA A 6 11.71 25.30 30.76
CA ALA A 6 10.95 26.45 30.26
C ALA A 6 11.59 27.09 29.00
N TRP A 7 12.90 26.93 28.80
CA TRP A 7 13.59 27.47 27.62
C TRP A 7 13.44 26.52 26.40
N ALA A 8 13.41 25.21 26.64
CA ALA A 8 13.16 24.21 25.59
C ALA A 8 11.75 24.31 24.99
N LEU A 9 10.75 24.77 25.76
CA LEU A 9 9.38 24.96 25.26
C LEU A 9 9.21 26.21 24.36
N ILE A 10 10.11 27.19 24.47
CA ILE A 10 10.06 28.43 23.68
C ILE A 10 10.74 28.25 22.30
N VAL A 11 11.73 27.36 22.20
CA VAL A 11 12.44 27.10 20.92
C VAL A 11 11.64 26.16 20.00
N ALA A 12 10.68 25.39 20.51
CA ALA A 12 9.87 24.44 19.72
C ALA A 12 8.67 25.06 18.97
N LYS A 13 8.47 26.39 19.05
CA LYS A 13 7.44 27.13 18.29
C LYS A 13 8.02 28.02 17.19
N ALA A 14 9.15 27.62 16.60
CA ALA A 14 9.55 28.14 15.31
C ALA A 14 8.61 27.56 14.24
N ALA A 15 7.42 28.16 14.09
CA ALA A 15 6.58 27.94 12.94
C ALA A 15 7.44 28.20 11.71
N ILE A 16 7.70 27.14 10.94
CA ILE A 16 8.23 27.26 9.59
C ILE A 16 7.15 28.03 8.82
N VAL A 17 7.30 29.35 8.76
CA VAL A 17 6.61 30.17 7.77
C VAL A 17 7.22 29.71 6.45
N VAL A 18 6.60 28.69 5.85
CA VAL A 18 6.85 28.33 4.47
C VAL A 18 6.47 29.58 3.69
N VAL A 19 7.49 30.38 3.36
CA VAL A 19 7.35 31.49 2.43
C VAL A 19 6.99 30.82 1.12
N ALA A 20 5.70 30.71 0.85
CA ALA A 20 5.18 30.21 -0.41
C ALA A 20 5.92 31.00 -1.50
N LYS A 21 6.72 30.28 -2.29
CA LYS A 21 7.47 30.86 -3.39
C LYS A 21 6.44 31.58 -4.25
N LYS A 22 6.50 32.92 -4.26
CA LYS A 22 5.50 33.75 -4.92
C LYS A 22 5.53 33.39 -6.40
N GLU A 23 4.57 32.56 -6.83
CA GLU A 23 4.47 32.11 -8.21
C GLU A 23 4.39 33.35 -9.10
N ALA A 24 5.15 33.33 -10.21
CA ALA A 24 5.14 34.42 -11.15
C ALA A 24 3.76 34.49 -11.82
N ILE A 25 2.89 35.36 -11.31
CA ILE A 25 1.55 35.56 -11.85
C ILE A 25 1.70 36.14 -13.27
N GLU A 26 1.37 35.34 -14.28
CA GLU A 26 1.28 35.81 -15.67
C GLU A 26 -0.05 36.56 -15.85
N ILE A 27 0.06 37.85 -16.21
CA ILE A 27 -1.09 38.74 -16.37
C ILE A 27 -1.47 38.77 -17.86
N ASP A 28 -2.73 38.49 -18.18
CA ASP A 28 -3.30 38.69 -19.51
C ASP A 28 -3.46 40.18 -19.81
N GLU A 29 -2.56 40.74 -20.63
CA GLU A 29 -2.63 42.15 -21.02
C GLU A 29 -3.88 42.48 -21.84
N THR A 30 -4.49 41.51 -22.51
CA THR A 30 -5.70 41.73 -23.34
C THR A 30 -6.96 41.91 -22.48
N ALA A 31 -6.94 41.41 -21.24
CA ALA A 31 -8.02 41.58 -20.27
C ALA A 31 -7.94 42.91 -19.50
N LEU A 32 -6.87 43.70 -19.71
CA LEU A 32 -6.69 44.96 -19.01
C LEU A 32 -7.37 46.11 -19.76
N PRO A 33 -8.17 46.95 -19.08
CA PRO A 33 -8.68 48.17 -19.70
C PRO A 33 -7.53 49.12 -20.05
N PRO A 34 -7.70 50.00 -21.07
CA PRO A 34 -6.78 51.10 -21.33
C PRO A 34 -6.53 51.91 -20.05
N PHE A 35 -5.29 52.38 -19.87
CA PHE A 35 -4.85 53.02 -18.63
C PHE A 35 -5.68 54.24 -18.28
N GLU A 36 -5.95 55.10 -19.26
CA GLU A 36 -6.73 56.32 -19.12
C GLU A 36 -8.17 56.03 -18.69
N ALA A 37 -8.78 54.99 -19.28
CA ALA A 37 -10.14 54.56 -18.95
C ALA A 37 -10.21 54.01 -17.52
N PHE A 38 -9.22 53.24 -17.10
CA PHE A 38 -9.14 52.74 -15.73
C PHE A 38 -8.96 53.85 -14.69
N ILE A 39 -8.02 54.78 -14.95
CA ILE A 39 -7.77 55.93 -14.07
C ILE A 39 -8.99 56.85 -13.96
N ALA A 40 -9.76 57.01 -15.03
CA ALA A 40 -11.02 57.73 -15.00
C ALA A 40 -12.10 57.00 -14.16
N ASP A 41 -12.26 55.67 -14.32
CA ASP A 41 -13.25 54.86 -13.59
C ASP A 41 -13.07 54.93 -12.07
N VAL A 42 -11.81 54.92 -11.60
CA VAL A 42 -11.49 55.00 -10.17
C VAL A 42 -11.53 56.42 -9.59
N GLY A 43 -11.92 57.44 -10.38
CA GLY A 43 -11.99 58.83 -9.94
C GLY A 43 -10.64 59.56 -9.87
N LEU A 44 -9.62 59.08 -10.59
CA LEU A 44 -8.28 59.68 -10.62
C LEU A 44 -7.97 60.42 -11.94
N GLY A 45 -8.98 60.72 -12.76
CA GLY A 45 -8.84 61.36 -14.07
C GLY A 45 -8.03 62.66 -14.04
N GLU A 46 -8.25 63.53 -13.05
CA GLU A 46 -7.50 64.79 -12.89
C GLU A 46 -6.01 64.60 -12.58
N HIS A 47 -5.63 63.42 -12.06
CA HIS A 47 -4.26 63.08 -11.71
C HIS A 47 -3.51 62.35 -12.82
N LEU A 48 -4.17 62.00 -13.94
CA LEU A 48 -3.59 61.25 -15.06
C LEU A 48 -2.25 61.85 -15.57
N PRO A 49 -2.11 63.17 -15.82
CA PRO A 49 -0.84 63.73 -16.30
C PRO A 49 0.31 63.58 -15.29
N ARG A 50 0.00 63.57 -13.98
CA ARG A 50 1.02 63.38 -12.93
C ARG A 50 1.46 61.92 -12.85
N LEU A 51 0.54 60.99 -13.01
CA LEU A 51 0.82 59.55 -13.07
C LEU A 51 1.69 59.21 -14.30
N GLN A 52 1.35 59.75 -15.47
CA GLN A 52 2.13 59.57 -16.70
C GLN A 52 3.55 60.16 -16.58
N ARG A 53 3.71 61.33 -15.96
CA ARG A 53 5.05 61.90 -15.69
C ARG A 53 5.92 61.05 -14.76
N ARG A 54 5.30 60.19 -13.94
CA ARG A 54 6.00 59.22 -13.08
C ARG A 54 6.29 57.89 -13.78
N GLY A 55 5.97 57.77 -15.06
CA GLY A 55 6.17 56.56 -15.85
C GLY A 55 5.06 55.52 -15.68
N TYR A 56 3.92 55.90 -15.11
CA TYR A 56 2.72 55.05 -15.11
C TYR A 56 1.90 55.34 -16.36
N ASP A 57 2.01 54.47 -17.35
CA ASP A 57 1.37 54.57 -18.67
C ASP A 57 0.56 53.31 -19.01
N ARG A 58 0.57 52.29 -18.15
CA ARG A 58 -0.13 51.01 -18.37
C ARG A 58 -0.81 50.50 -17.10
N THR A 59 -2.03 50.00 -17.24
CA THR A 59 -2.80 49.37 -16.14
C THR A 59 -2.02 48.23 -15.47
N ARG A 60 -1.19 47.49 -16.23
CA ARG A 60 -0.33 46.41 -15.70
C ARG A 60 0.63 46.88 -14.61
N GLN A 61 1.13 48.11 -14.68
CA GLN A 61 2.04 48.64 -13.66
C GLN A 61 1.32 48.85 -12.33
N LEU A 62 0.03 49.21 -12.37
CA LEU A 62 -0.81 49.43 -11.19
C LEU A 62 -1.12 48.12 -10.46
N LEU A 63 -1.18 46.99 -11.17
CA LEU A 63 -1.43 45.67 -10.56
C LEU A 63 -0.29 45.23 -9.62
N LYS A 64 0.87 45.89 -9.65
CA LYS A 64 1.94 45.66 -8.68
C LYS A 64 1.72 46.39 -7.36
N TRP A 65 0.80 47.35 -7.32
CA TRP A 65 0.53 48.14 -6.12
C TRP A 65 -0.22 47.30 -5.09
N GLY A 66 0.24 47.40 -3.84
CA GLY A 66 -0.49 47.00 -2.66
C GLY A 66 -1.02 48.22 -1.90
N ARG A 67 -1.48 47.98 -0.68
CA ARG A 67 -2.05 49.04 0.17
C ARG A 67 -1.05 50.16 0.47
N SER A 68 0.22 49.81 0.65
CA SER A 68 1.29 50.76 0.99
C SER A 68 1.57 51.74 -0.15
N GLU A 69 1.64 51.25 -1.39
CA GLU A 69 1.88 52.08 -2.57
C GLU A 69 0.70 53.02 -2.84
N VAL A 70 -0.52 52.53 -2.70
CA VAL A 70 -1.73 53.38 -2.84
C VAL A 70 -1.78 54.46 -1.77
N GLN A 71 -1.41 54.13 -0.53
CA GLN A 71 -1.39 55.10 0.58
C GLN A 71 -0.31 56.19 0.37
N LEU A 72 0.86 55.81 -0.16
CA LEU A 72 1.90 56.75 -0.53
C LEU A 72 1.41 57.72 -1.62
N LEU A 73 0.84 57.17 -2.70
CA LEU A 73 0.30 57.96 -3.81
C LEU A 73 -0.84 58.87 -3.38
N ARG A 74 -1.68 58.42 -2.45
CA ARG A 74 -2.75 59.25 -1.86
C ARG A 74 -2.19 60.52 -1.25
N THR A 75 -1.12 60.38 -0.48
CA THR A 75 -0.47 61.51 0.19
C THR A 75 0.16 62.46 -0.82
N GLU A 76 0.76 61.93 -1.89
CA GLU A 76 1.47 62.75 -2.89
C GLU A 76 0.54 63.43 -3.90
N LEU A 77 -0.53 62.75 -4.30
CA LEU A 77 -1.51 63.26 -5.28
C LEU A 77 -2.68 63.99 -4.61
N ASN A 78 -2.81 63.87 -3.29
CA ASN A 78 -3.84 64.49 -2.45
C ASN A 78 -5.28 64.11 -2.87
N PHE A 79 -5.52 62.83 -3.16
CA PHE A 79 -6.87 62.30 -3.39
C PHE A 79 -7.48 61.74 -2.10
N SER A 80 -8.82 61.56 -2.08
CA SER A 80 -9.55 61.15 -0.87
C SER A 80 -9.27 59.70 -0.44
N GLN A 81 -9.57 59.38 0.81
CA GLN A 81 -9.47 58.00 1.29
C GLN A 81 -10.42 57.04 0.55
N GLU A 82 -11.60 57.52 0.17
CA GLU A 82 -12.59 56.75 -0.59
C GLU A 82 -12.05 56.32 -1.96
N VAL A 83 -11.44 57.26 -2.70
CA VAL A 83 -10.80 56.97 -3.99
C VAL A 83 -9.67 55.94 -3.85
N GLY A 84 -8.90 56.01 -2.76
CA GLY A 84 -7.86 55.01 -2.48
C GLY A 84 -8.42 53.61 -2.20
N ALA A 85 -9.57 53.51 -1.52
CA ALA A 85 -10.25 52.24 -1.28
C ALA A 85 -10.81 51.65 -2.58
N THR A 86 -11.49 52.49 -3.40
CA THR A 86 -12.01 52.10 -4.71
C THR A 86 -10.91 51.62 -5.65
N LEU A 87 -9.75 52.30 -5.66
CA LEU A 87 -8.60 51.87 -6.45
C LEU A 87 -8.11 50.48 -6.04
N LEU A 88 -7.98 50.19 -4.75
CA LEU A 88 -7.54 48.87 -4.27
C LEU A 88 -8.53 47.77 -4.63
N GLU A 89 -9.82 47.99 -4.42
CA GLU A 89 -10.87 47.05 -4.78
C GLU A 89 -10.85 46.73 -6.28
N ARG A 90 -10.77 47.77 -7.12
CA ARG A 90 -10.71 47.61 -8.58
C ARG A 90 -9.42 46.93 -9.05
N LEU A 91 -8.29 47.19 -8.40
CA LEU A 91 -7.04 46.50 -8.68
C LEU A 91 -7.10 45.03 -8.30
N ASP A 92 -7.74 44.68 -7.18
CA ASP A 92 -7.89 43.28 -6.76
C ASP A 92 -8.86 42.52 -7.68
N ASP A 93 -9.96 43.15 -8.10
CA ASP A 93 -10.89 42.61 -9.11
C ASP A 93 -10.21 42.43 -10.48
N LEU A 94 -9.42 43.42 -10.94
CA LEU A 94 -8.62 43.28 -12.16
C LEU A 94 -7.56 42.20 -12.05
N LYS A 95 -6.87 42.06 -10.91
CA LYS A 95 -5.93 40.96 -10.69
C LYS A 95 -6.65 39.62 -10.78
N ALA A 96 -7.83 39.48 -10.18
CA ALA A 96 -8.60 38.24 -10.22
C ALA A 96 -9.03 37.86 -11.65
N ARG A 97 -9.45 38.84 -12.47
CA ARG A 97 -9.85 38.61 -13.87
C ARG A 97 -8.68 38.43 -14.83
N ALA A 98 -7.61 39.22 -14.67
CA ALA A 98 -6.49 39.25 -15.59
C ALA A 98 -5.39 38.23 -15.25
N THR A 99 -5.45 37.57 -14.08
CA THR A 99 -4.60 36.42 -13.81
C THR A 99 -4.99 35.31 -14.79
N LYS A 100 -4.12 35.02 -15.77
CA LYS A 100 -4.28 33.80 -16.56
C LYS A 100 -4.23 32.64 -15.58
N ARG A 101 -5.36 31.97 -15.37
CA ARG A 101 -5.31 30.64 -14.76
C ARG A 101 -4.42 29.84 -15.69
N GLN A 102 -3.22 29.46 -15.26
CA GLN A 102 -2.36 28.49 -15.94
C GLN A 102 -2.98 27.09 -15.88
N SER A 103 -4.29 26.97 -16.14
CA SER A 103 -4.98 25.69 -16.26
C SER A 103 -4.52 24.92 -17.50
N GLY A 104 -3.83 25.56 -18.45
CA GLY A 104 -3.18 24.90 -19.59
C GLY A 104 -1.90 24.17 -19.19
N ALA A 105 -0.93 24.85 -18.58
CA ALA A 105 0.40 24.27 -18.31
C ALA A 105 0.38 23.02 -17.42
N ALA A 106 -0.43 23.01 -16.34
CA ALA A 106 -0.57 21.84 -15.49
C ALA A 106 -1.35 20.69 -16.17
N SER A 107 -2.30 21.03 -17.06
CA SER A 107 -3.01 20.05 -17.88
C SER A 107 -2.08 19.43 -18.93
N ASP A 108 -1.19 20.23 -19.51
CA ASP A 108 -0.21 19.80 -20.50
C ASP A 108 0.87 18.90 -19.85
N GLU A 109 1.33 19.23 -18.65
CA GLU A 109 2.26 18.39 -17.89
C GLU A 109 1.63 17.03 -17.53
N LEU A 110 0.39 17.03 -17.04
CA LEU A 110 -0.30 15.78 -16.71
C LEU A 110 -0.61 14.94 -17.97
N ALA A 111 -0.89 15.59 -19.11
CA ALA A 111 -1.05 14.91 -20.39
C ALA A 111 0.28 14.25 -20.84
N ALA A 112 1.40 14.97 -20.73
CA ALA A 112 2.73 14.43 -21.04
C ALA A 112 3.10 13.25 -20.13
N LEU A 113 2.81 13.35 -18.82
CA LEU A 113 3.03 12.25 -17.88
C LEU A 113 2.16 11.02 -18.18
N ARG A 114 0.92 11.23 -18.65
CA ARG A 114 0.03 10.12 -19.09
C ARG A 114 0.55 9.46 -20.36
N GLU A 115 1.04 10.23 -21.31
CA GLU A 115 1.67 9.70 -22.52
C GLU A 115 2.93 8.89 -22.17
N GLU A 116 3.79 9.41 -21.30
CA GLU A 116 4.97 8.69 -20.79
C GLU A 116 4.56 7.40 -20.07
N ARG A 117 3.53 7.45 -19.20
CA ARG A 117 2.96 6.30 -18.51
C ARG A 117 2.49 5.22 -19.48
N ASP A 118 1.77 5.60 -20.52
CA ASP A 118 1.19 4.65 -21.48
C ASP A 118 2.26 4.01 -22.39
N ALA A 119 3.45 4.60 -22.47
CA ALA A 119 4.62 4.02 -23.14
C ALA A 119 5.31 2.93 -22.29
N LEU A 120 5.19 2.97 -20.96
CA LEU A 120 5.85 2.01 -20.07
C LEU A 120 5.32 0.57 -20.26
N THR A 121 6.21 -0.41 -20.19
CA THR A 121 5.90 -1.83 -20.39
C THR A 121 6.00 -2.67 -19.12
N TYR A 122 6.46 -2.09 -18.02
CA TYR A 122 6.63 -2.77 -16.74
C TYR A 122 5.95 -1.95 -15.64
N GLY A 123 5.43 -2.64 -14.64
CA GLY A 123 4.87 -1.98 -13.47
C GLY A 123 4.37 -2.95 -12.43
N ARG A 124 3.53 -2.42 -11.54
CA ARG A 124 2.89 -3.16 -10.45
C ARG A 124 1.38 -3.17 -10.59
N LEU A 125 0.79 -4.33 -10.39
CA LEU A 125 -0.65 -4.52 -10.24
C LEU A 125 -0.97 -4.38 -8.76
N VAL A 126 -1.61 -3.28 -8.41
CA VAL A 126 -2.07 -3.01 -7.05
C VAL A 126 -3.49 -3.55 -6.94
N VAL A 127 -3.66 -4.58 -6.13
CA VAL A 127 -4.96 -5.16 -5.84
C VAL A 127 -5.49 -4.51 -4.58
N ASN A 128 -6.67 -3.90 -4.66
CA ASN A 128 -7.32 -3.30 -3.50
C ASN A 128 -7.49 -4.38 -2.43
N ARG A 129 -7.24 -4.02 -1.16
CA ARG A 129 -7.24 -4.98 -0.05
C ARG A 129 -6.16 -6.08 -0.19
N SER A 130 -5.02 -5.87 -0.83
CA SER A 130 -3.86 -6.79 -0.73
C SER A 130 -2.62 -6.13 -0.07
N MET A 131 -1.81 -6.90 0.68
CA MET A 131 -0.48 -6.43 1.16
C MET A 131 0.58 -6.43 0.07
N ALA A 132 0.33 -7.13 -1.03
CA ALA A 132 1.27 -7.30 -2.11
C ALA A 132 0.69 -6.73 -3.40
N SER A 133 1.49 -5.90 -4.06
CA SER A 133 1.38 -5.65 -5.48
C SER A 133 2.12 -6.75 -6.23
N PHE A 134 1.67 -7.01 -7.44
CA PHE A 134 2.28 -8.03 -8.29
C PHE A 134 2.96 -7.37 -9.47
N ASP A 135 4.23 -7.67 -9.67
CA ASP A 135 4.94 -7.19 -10.85
C ASP A 135 4.28 -7.76 -12.12
N TYR A 136 4.13 -6.91 -13.13
CA TYR A 136 3.62 -7.31 -14.43
C TYR A 136 4.49 -6.77 -15.57
N LYS A 137 4.43 -7.46 -16.71
CA LYS A 137 4.87 -6.95 -18.00
C LYS A 137 3.68 -6.77 -18.93
N ARG A 138 3.57 -5.60 -19.54
CA ARG A 138 2.62 -5.34 -20.62
C ARG A 138 3.00 -6.20 -21.84
N ALA A 139 2.01 -6.72 -22.52
CA ALA A 139 2.21 -7.36 -23.82
C ALA A 139 2.66 -6.32 -24.86
N TRP A 140 3.23 -6.81 -25.96
CA TRP A 140 3.56 -5.96 -27.11
C TRP A 140 2.35 -5.48 -27.91
N PHE A 141 1.15 -5.96 -27.55
CA PHE A 141 -0.08 -5.75 -28.27
C PHE A 141 -1.21 -5.37 -27.29
N GLY A 142 -2.29 -4.82 -27.84
CA GLY A 142 -3.44 -4.34 -27.08
C GLY A 142 -3.32 -2.86 -26.70
N ALA A 143 -4.31 -2.39 -25.95
CA ALA A 143 -4.45 -0.99 -25.55
C ALA A 143 -3.45 -0.55 -24.47
N ALA A 144 -3.39 0.76 -24.23
CA ALA A 144 -2.78 1.32 -23.03
C ALA A 144 -3.44 0.78 -21.76
N LEU A 145 -2.64 0.62 -20.69
CA LEU A 145 -3.12 0.08 -19.42
C LEU A 145 -4.10 1.06 -18.77
N PRO A 146 -5.29 0.62 -18.34
CA PRO A 146 -6.29 1.51 -17.77
C PRO A 146 -5.77 2.16 -16.48
N HIS A 147 -6.13 3.43 -16.29
CA HIS A 147 -5.78 4.19 -15.08
C HIS A 147 -6.72 3.90 -13.90
N ALA A 148 -7.97 3.54 -14.18
CA ALA A 148 -9.00 3.31 -13.17
C ALA A 148 -8.77 2.02 -12.38
N HIS A 149 -9.34 1.98 -11.18
CA HIS A 149 -9.59 0.74 -10.44
C HIS A 149 -10.69 -0.05 -11.14
N LEU A 150 -10.40 -1.31 -11.49
CA LEU A 150 -11.31 -2.17 -12.23
C LEU A 150 -11.47 -3.49 -11.49
N GLY A 151 -12.69 -4.01 -11.45
CA GLY A 151 -12.97 -5.31 -10.84
C GLY A 151 -12.15 -6.43 -11.48
N LEU A 152 -11.47 -7.24 -10.67
CA LEU A 152 -10.67 -8.39 -11.10
C LEU A 152 -11.50 -9.68 -11.01
N LEU A 153 -11.65 -10.39 -12.13
CA LEU A 153 -12.41 -11.64 -12.19
C LEU A 153 -11.63 -12.75 -12.89
N ARG A 154 -11.74 -13.98 -12.39
CA ARG A 154 -11.11 -15.14 -13.02
C ARG A 154 -11.89 -15.57 -14.26
N ALA A 155 -11.17 -15.89 -15.32
CA ALA A 155 -11.73 -16.40 -16.56
C ALA A 155 -12.47 -17.74 -16.34
N VAL A 156 -13.50 -17.98 -17.14
CA VAL A 156 -14.23 -19.25 -17.21
C VAL A 156 -14.42 -19.59 -18.70
N PRO A 157 -13.70 -20.58 -19.26
CA PRO A 157 -12.69 -21.43 -18.60
C PRO A 157 -11.45 -20.63 -18.13
N THR A 158 -10.72 -21.16 -17.14
CA THR A 158 -9.63 -20.42 -16.48
C THR A 158 -8.46 -20.10 -17.38
N ASP A 159 -8.24 -20.87 -18.46
CA ASP A 159 -7.21 -20.61 -19.45
C ASP A 159 -7.67 -19.64 -20.56
N ALA A 160 -8.94 -19.24 -20.61
CA ALA A 160 -9.49 -18.43 -21.70
C ALA A 160 -9.21 -18.98 -23.12
N CYS A 161 -8.97 -20.29 -23.29
CA CYS A 161 -8.70 -20.88 -24.61
C CYS A 161 -9.94 -21.26 -25.40
N ARG A 162 -11.10 -21.18 -24.75
CA ARG A 162 -12.41 -21.25 -25.39
C ARG A 162 -13.15 -19.95 -25.10
N PRO A 163 -14.19 -19.61 -25.89
CA PRO A 163 -15.00 -18.44 -25.63
C PRO A 163 -15.46 -18.38 -24.17
N LEU A 164 -15.22 -17.23 -23.53
CA LEU A 164 -15.54 -17.05 -22.12
C LEU A 164 -17.05 -17.19 -21.89
N ALA A 165 -17.46 -17.83 -20.80
CA ALA A 165 -18.86 -18.11 -20.53
C ALA A 165 -19.65 -16.88 -20.06
N ALA A 166 -19.00 -15.94 -19.36
CA ALA A 166 -19.64 -14.80 -18.71
C ALA A 166 -19.31 -13.45 -19.37
N SER A 167 -20.00 -12.38 -18.96
CA SER A 167 -19.67 -11.00 -19.35
C SER A 167 -18.58 -10.44 -18.44
N TYR A 168 -17.59 -9.77 -19.02
CA TYR A 168 -16.51 -9.12 -18.28
C TYR A 168 -16.47 -7.62 -18.59
N GLU A 169 -17.63 -7.05 -18.93
CA GLU A 169 -17.75 -5.65 -19.36
C GLU A 169 -17.12 -4.68 -18.36
N GLY A 170 -16.08 -3.96 -18.81
CA GLY A 170 -15.34 -2.99 -18.00
C GLY A 170 -14.38 -3.58 -16.96
N LYS A 171 -14.20 -4.91 -16.91
CA LYS A 171 -13.43 -5.61 -15.86
C LYS A 171 -12.05 -6.08 -16.35
N ILE A 172 -11.22 -6.49 -15.40
CA ILE A 172 -9.96 -7.19 -15.65
C ILE A 172 -10.23 -8.70 -15.61
N VAL A 173 -9.87 -9.39 -16.69
CA VAL A 173 -9.93 -10.85 -16.76
C VAL A 173 -8.59 -11.43 -16.33
N LEU A 174 -8.57 -12.32 -15.34
CA LEU A 174 -7.42 -13.11 -14.96
C LEU A 174 -7.50 -14.49 -15.61
N ALA A 175 -6.53 -14.85 -16.46
CA ALA A 175 -6.46 -16.13 -17.14
C ALA A 175 -5.13 -16.85 -16.88
N ASP A 176 -5.16 -18.18 -16.85
CA ASP A 176 -3.97 -19.01 -16.75
C ASP A 176 -3.28 -19.17 -18.12
N ARG A 177 -1.95 -19.14 -18.17
CA ARG A 177 -1.19 -19.46 -19.41
C ARG A 177 -1.42 -20.93 -19.82
N GLY A 178 -1.40 -21.21 -21.13
CA GLY A 178 -1.46 -22.58 -21.70
C GLY A 178 -2.70 -22.83 -22.57
N GLY A 179 -2.72 -23.95 -23.30
CA GLY A 179 -3.84 -24.41 -24.13
C GLY A 179 -4.05 -23.70 -25.48
N CYS A 180 -3.55 -22.46 -25.62
CA CYS A 180 -3.66 -21.61 -26.81
C CYS A 180 -2.69 -20.41 -26.67
N ASP A 181 -2.53 -19.64 -27.74
CA ASP A 181 -1.71 -18.42 -27.76
C ASP A 181 -2.35 -17.25 -26.99
N PHE A 182 -1.56 -16.19 -26.73
CA PHE A 182 -2.02 -15.02 -25.97
C PHE A 182 -3.04 -14.16 -26.72
N VAL A 183 -2.98 -14.12 -28.05
CA VAL A 183 -3.90 -13.33 -28.89
C VAL A 183 -5.30 -13.94 -28.84
N THR A 184 -5.41 -15.27 -28.90
CA THR A 184 -6.66 -16.02 -28.73
C THR A 184 -7.31 -15.72 -27.37
N LYS A 185 -6.52 -15.70 -26.28
CA LYS A 185 -7.03 -15.32 -24.94
C LYS A 185 -7.55 -13.88 -24.93
N ALA A 186 -6.79 -12.96 -25.54
CA ALA A 186 -7.17 -11.55 -25.64
C ALA A 186 -8.45 -11.37 -26.45
N TRP A 187 -8.63 -12.10 -27.56
CA TRP A 187 -9.87 -12.09 -28.34
C TRP A 187 -11.07 -12.55 -27.53
N HIS A 188 -10.94 -13.65 -26.79
CA HIS A 188 -12.03 -14.14 -25.95
C HIS A 188 -12.39 -13.16 -24.82
N ALA A 189 -11.42 -12.48 -24.23
CA ALA A 189 -11.65 -11.43 -23.23
C ALA A 189 -12.31 -10.18 -23.84
N HIS A 190 -11.78 -9.68 -24.96
CA HIS A 190 -12.31 -8.53 -25.68
C HIS A 190 -13.74 -8.77 -26.18
N ALA A 191 -14.05 -9.97 -26.70
CA ALA A 191 -15.40 -10.35 -27.10
C ALA A 191 -16.42 -10.32 -25.94
N LYS A 192 -15.94 -10.31 -24.70
CA LYS A 192 -16.75 -10.10 -23.48
C LYS A 192 -16.62 -8.71 -22.88
N LYS A 193 -16.14 -7.75 -23.68
CA LYS A 193 -15.96 -6.34 -23.34
C LYS A 193 -15.06 -6.10 -22.11
N ALA A 194 -14.14 -7.02 -21.84
CA ALA A 194 -13.11 -6.81 -20.83
C ALA A 194 -12.28 -5.56 -21.18
N ARG A 195 -11.83 -4.83 -20.16
CA ARG A 195 -10.97 -3.65 -20.32
C ARG A 195 -9.49 -4.01 -20.22
N ALA A 196 -9.17 -5.10 -19.50
CA ALA A 196 -7.85 -5.67 -19.52
C ALA A 196 -7.87 -7.20 -19.36
N LEU A 197 -6.79 -7.85 -19.81
CA LEU A 197 -6.48 -9.24 -19.60
C LEU A 197 -5.14 -9.35 -18.87
N ILE A 198 -5.12 -10.08 -17.76
CA ILE A 198 -3.91 -10.49 -17.04
C ILE A 198 -3.73 -11.98 -17.25
N VAL A 199 -2.58 -12.36 -17.80
CA VAL A 199 -2.20 -13.77 -17.95
C VAL A 199 -1.23 -14.16 -16.84
N VAL A 200 -1.58 -15.18 -16.08
CA VAL A 200 -0.70 -15.79 -15.07
C VAL A 200 0.29 -16.69 -15.79
N ASN A 201 1.58 -16.38 -15.67
CA ASN A 201 2.62 -17.20 -16.26
C ASN A 201 2.67 -18.60 -15.60
N LYS A 202 3.17 -19.61 -16.33
CA LYS A 202 3.43 -20.95 -15.79
C LYS A 202 4.92 -21.21 -15.58
N GLU A 203 5.77 -20.44 -16.26
CA GLU A 203 7.22 -20.54 -16.15
C GLU A 203 7.69 -19.59 -15.05
N GLY A 204 8.71 -19.99 -14.27
CA GLY A 204 9.25 -19.20 -13.15
C GLY A 204 10.07 -17.98 -13.57
N GLN A 205 10.01 -17.56 -14.83
CA GLN A 205 10.65 -16.35 -15.32
C GLN A 205 9.61 -15.43 -15.96
N LEU A 206 9.38 -14.28 -15.32
CA LEU A 206 8.58 -13.16 -15.83
C LEU A 206 9.21 -12.45 -17.04
N PHE A 207 10.47 -12.76 -17.38
CA PHE A 207 11.30 -11.84 -18.16
C PHE A 207 11.08 -11.87 -19.67
N GLU A 208 10.52 -12.95 -20.22
CA GLU A 208 10.07 -12.92 -21.61
C GLU A 208 8.72 -12.21 -21.71
N ARG A 209 8.68 -11.08 -22.42
CA ARG A 209 7.42 -10.37 -22.67
C ARG A 209 6.47 -11.32 -23.41
N PRO A 210 5.17 -11.36 -23.07
CA PRO A 210 4.22 -12.10 -23.88
C PRO A 210 4.18 -11.44 -25.26
N ALA A 211 4.87 -12.08 -26.21
CA ALA A 211 4.76 -11.80 -27.63
C ALA A 211 3.56 -12.59 -28.15
N SER A 212 3.00 -12.18 -29.28
CA SER A 212 1.92 -12.90 -29.95
C SER A 212 2.24 -14.37 -30.27
N GLY A 213 3.51 -14.80 -30.16
CA GLY A 213 4.02 -16.11 -30.53
C GLY A 213 4.08 -16.22 -32.05
N HIS A 214 5.27 -16.45 -32.64
CA HIS A 214 5.52 -16.62 -34.09
C HIS A 214 4.54 -15.93 -35.07
N ALA A 215 4.12 -14.69 -34.79
CA ALA A 215 3.43 -13.85 -35.76
C ALA A 215 4.51 -13.22 -36.68
N THR A 216 5.25 -14.08 -37.38
CA THR A 216 6.00 -13.69 -38.59
C THR A 216 5.08 -13.59 -39.79
N ASP A 217 3.85 -14.10 -39.69
CA ASP A 217 2.82 -13.85 -40.68
C ASP A 217 2.22 -12.46 -40.45
N ALA A 218 2.59 -11.56 -41.35
CA ALA A 218 2.31 -10.13 -41.40
C ALA A 218 0.82 -9.76 -41.58
N THR A 219 -0.12 -10.63 -41.23
CA THR A 219 -1.50 -10.21 -41.04
C THR A 219 -1.59 -9.63 -39.64
N VAL A 220 -1.58 -8.29 -39.59
CA VAL A 220 -1.91 -7.49 -38.42
C VAL A 220 -3.21 -8.03 -37.85
N ALA A 221 -3.12 -8.96 -36.88
CA ALA A 221 -4.27 -9.35 -36.11
C ALA A 221 -4.79 -8.06 -35.51
N PRO A 222 -6.04 -7.63 -35.79
CA PRO A 222 -6.56 -6.39 -35.26
C PRO A 222 -6.43 -6.51 -33.75
N THR A 223 -5.46 -5.80 -33.19
CA THR A 223 -5.30 -5.78 -31.76
C THR A 223 -6.60 -5.21 -31.24
N PRO A 224 -7.21 -5.80 -30.21
CA PRO A 224 -8.30 -5.13 -29.56
C PRO A 224 -7.73 -3.84 -28.95
N ASP A 225 -7.82 -2.73 -29.69
CA ASP A 225 -7.28 -1.41 -29.35
C ASP A 225 -7.91 -0.84 -28.07
N THR A 226 -8.90 -1.56 -27.53
CA THR A 226 -9.62 -1.24 -26.30
C THR A 226 -9.29 -2.19 -25.13
N LEU A 227 -8.55 -3.28 -25.34
CA LEU A 227 -8.17 -4.25 -24.31
C LEU A 227 -6.68 -4.17 -24.02
N ALA A 228 -6.32 -3.78 -22.79
CA ALA A 228 -4.93 -3.86 -22.35
C ALA A 228 -4.55 -5.31 -21.99
N VAL A 229 -3.35 -5.75 -22.33
CA VAL A 229 -2.88 -7.11 -22.00
C VAL A 229 -1.60 -7.05 -21.19
N ALA A 230 -1.57 -7.77 -20.08
CA ALA A 230 -0.42 -7.88 -19.19
C ALA A 230 -0.19 -9.33 -18.75
N MET A 231 1.01 -9.63 -18.29
CA MET A 231 1.38 -10.92 -17.71
C MET A 231 2.05 -10.72 -16.37
N VAL A 232 1.71 -11.59 -15.42
CA VAL A 232 2.24 -11.63 -14.05
C VAL A 232 3.01 -12.93 -13.81
N ASP A 233 3.85 -12.96 -12.77
CA ASP A 233 4.60 -14.16 -12.41
C ASP A 233 3.69 -15.35 -12.07
N ALA A 234 4.23 -16.56 -12.23
CA ALA A 234 3.58 -17.78 -11.75
C ALA A 234 3.31 -17.73 -10.23
N ALA A 235 4.22 -17.13 -9.45
CA ALA A 235 4.07 -16.95 -8.01
C ALA A 235 2.90 -16.02 -7.63
N ALA A 236 2.55 -15.05 -8.49
CA ALA A 236 1.39 -14.18 -8.29
C ALA A 236 0.06 -14.92 -8.55
N GLY A 237 0.11 -15.95 -9.39
CA GLY A 237 -1.03 -16.71 -9.89
C GLY A 237 -2.03 -17.12 -8.83
N PRO A 238 -1.64 -17.92 -7.83
CA PRO A 238 -2.64 -18.43 -6.89
C PRO A 238 -3.13 -17.34 -5.91
N ALA A 239 -2.39 -16.24 -5.68
CA ALA A 239 -2.89 -15.07 -4.93
C ALA A 239 -3.96 -14.30 -5.71
N LEU A 240 -3.67 -14.00 -6.98
CA LEU A 240 -4.60 -13.31 -7.87
C LEU A 240 -5.83 -14.16 -8.16
N ALA A 241 -5.66 -15.47 -8.37
CA ALA A 241 -6.77 -16.39 -8.56
C ALA A 241 -7.66 -16.44 -7.32
N ALA A 242 -7.07 -16.36 -6.12
CA ALA A 242 -7.83 -16.34 -4.88
C ALA A 242 -8.73 -15.10 -4.79
N VAL A 243 -8.15 -13.94 -5.03
CA VAL A 243 -8.84 -12.66 -5.08
C VAL A 243 -9.93 -12.66 -6.15
N ALA A 244 -9.60 -13.11 -7.36
CA ALA A 244 -10.47 -13.08 -8.53
C ALA A 244 -11.61 -14.12 -8.49
N THR A 245 -11.57 -15.06 -7.55
CA THR A 245 -12.63 -16.09 -7.34
C THR A 245 -13.41 -15.90 -6.04
N ALA A 246 -13.00 -15.00 -5.14
CA ALA A 246 -13.71 -14.73 -3.90
C ALA A 246 -15.22 -14.43 -4.08
N PRO A 247 -15.66 -13.70 -5.13
CA PRO A 247 -17.09 -13.51 -5.38
C PRO A 247 -17.86 -14.81 -5.69
N LEU A 248 -17.17 -15.86 -6.14
CA LEU A 248 -17.78 -17.16 -6.48
C LEU A 248 -17.97 -18.08 -5.26
N VAL A 249 -17.12 -17.96 -4.23
CA VAL A 249 -17.03 -18.92 -3.11
C VAL A 249 -18.00 -18.61 -1.97
N ASN A 250 -18.43 -17.35 -1.82
CA ASN A 250 -19.39 -16.96 -0.78
C ASN A 250 -20.79 -17.56 -0.97
N ASN A 251 -21.04 -18.26 -2.08
CA ASN A 251 -22.28 -18.98 -2.34
C ASN A 251 -22.02 -20.50 -2.28
N LYS A 252 -21.77 -21.03 -1.07
CA LYS A 252 -21.47 -22.47 -0.84
C LYS A 252 -22.48 -23.43 -1.48
N ASN A 253 -23.76 -23.04 -1.52
CA ASN A 253 -24.81 -23.81 -2.19
C ASN A 253 -24.57 -23.97 -3.69
N LEU A 254 -23.86 -23.02 -4.32
CA LEU A 254 -23.62 -23.02 -5.76
C LEU A 254 -22.64 -24.11 -6.17
N LEU A 255 -21.51 -24.27 -5.48
CA LEU A 255 -20.49 -25.27 -5.83
C LEU A 255 -21.00 -26.71 -5.70
N GLU A 256 -21.79 -27.01 -4.67
CA GLU A 256 -22.45 -28.32 -4.53
C GLU A 256 -23.55 -28.54 -5.59
N THR A 257 -24.22 -27.48 -6.04
CA THR A 257 -25.22 -27.60 -7.10
C THR A 257 -24.59 -27.71 -8.49
N LEU A 258 -23.44 -27.06 -8.73
CA LEU A 258 -22.69 -27.10 -9.98
C LEU A 258 -22.08 -28.48 -10.28
N SER A 259 -21.82 -29.30 -9.26
CA SER A 259 -21.32 -30.68 -9.46
C SER A 259 -22.42 -31.66 -9.91
N ARG A 260 -23.71 -31.25 -9.85
CA ARG A 260 -24.87 -32.08 -10.22
C ARG A 260 -25.77 -31.45 -11.30
N ALA A 261 -25.64 -30.17 -11.60
CA ALA A 261 -26.60 -29.43 -12.41
C ALA A 261 -26.25 -29.33 -13.90
N ASP A 262 -27.32 -29.27 -14.68
CA ASP A 262 -27.37 -29.07 -16.12
C ASP A 262 -26.63 -27.79 -16.58
N ARG A 263 -26.06 -27.79 -17.80
CA ARG A 263 -25.21 -26.70 -18.35
C ARG A 263 -25.91 -25.33 -18.39
N ARG A 264 -27.23 -25.30 -18.21
CA ARG A 264 -28.05 -24.08 -18.13
C ARG A 264 -27.92 -23.40 -16.76
N MET A 265 -27.97 -24.17 -15.66
CA MET A 265 -27.83 -23.63 -14.31
C MET A 265 -26.43 -23.08 -14.05
N ILE A 266 -25.39 -23.71 -14.60
CA ILE A 266 -24.01 -23.20 -14.53
C ILE A 266 -23.91 -21.81 -15.18
N ARG A 267 -24.60 -21.60 -16.30
CA ARG A 267 -24.65 -20.30 -16.99
C ARG A 267 -25.36 -19.24 -16.15
N ASP A 268 -26.51 -19.55 -15.55
CA ASP A 268 -27.30 -18.59 -14.76
C ASP A 268 -26.66 -18.26 -13.41
N ALA A 269 -25.98 -19.23 -12.81
CA ALA A 269 -25.19 -19.09 -11.60
C ALA A 269 -23.95 -18.20 -11.80
N ALA A 270 -23.18 -18.48 -12.86
CA ALA A 270 -22.04 -17.64 -13.24
C ALA A 270 -22.48 -16.20 -13.54
N ARG A 271 -23.61 -16.02 -14.25
CA ARG A 271 -24.15 -14.69 -14.57
C ARG A 271 -24.48 -13.88 -13.31
N ARG A 272 -25.17 -14.48 -12.32
CA ARG A 272 -25.52 -13.78 -11.07
C ARG A 272 -24.32 -13.44 -10.19
N ASN A 273 -23.32 -14.32 -10.10
CA ASN A 273 -22.13 -14.04 -9.31
C ASN A 273 -21.19 -13.01 -9.95
N LEU A 274 -21.22 -12.86 -11.28
CA LEU A 274 -20.48 -11.80 -11.96
C LEU A 274 -21.13 -10.42 -11.84
N GLU A 275 -22.44 -10.35 -11.57
CA GLU A 275 -23.15 -9.10 -11.29
C GLU A 275 -23.04 -8.67 -9.82
N ALA A 276 -22.56 -9.55 -8.93
CA ALA A 276 -22.31 -9.20 -7.53
C ALA A 276 -21.22 -8.14 -7.41
N THR A 277 -21.56 -7.04 -6.73
CA THR A 277 -20.82 -5.78 -6.57
C THR A 277 -19.51 -5.88 -5.79
N ASP A 278 -19.10 -7.07 -5.35
CA ASP A 278 -17.94 -7.26 -4.47
C ASP A 278 -16.71 -7.80 -5.19
N ALA A 279 -16.60 -7.58 -6.51
CA ALA A 279 -15.35 -7.84 -7.21
C ALA A 279 -14.23 -7.02 -6.54
N VAL A 280 -13.11 -7.67 -6.26
CA VAL A 280 -11.95 -6.95 -5.73
C VAL A 280 -11.35 -6.14 -6.87
N ASP A 281 -11.29 -4.82 -6.69
CA ASP A 281 -10.71 -3.95 -7.70
C ASP A 281 -9.19 -4.09 -7.74
N ALA A 282 -8.62 -3.99 -8.92
CA ALA A 282 -7.19 -3.87 -9.14
C ALA A 282 -6.88 -2.71 -10.07
N ARG A 283 -5.67 -2.17 -9.96
CA ARG A 283 -5.17 -1.04 -10.75
C ARG A 283 -3.77 -1.34 -11.25
N PHE A 284 -3.51 -1.00 -12.51
CA PHE A 284 -2.17 -1.06 -13.08
C PHE A 284 -1.43 0.24 -12.77
N VAL A 285 -0.23 0.11 -12.20
CA VAL A 285 0.68 1.21 -11.89
C VAL A 285 1.96 0.99 -12.69
N PRO A 286 2.06 1.53 -13.92
CA PRO A 286 3.31 1.48 -14.69
C PRO A 286 4.43 2.19 -13.94
N LEU A 287 5.64 1.62 -13.96
CA LEU A 287 6.78 2.15 -13.22
C LEU A 287 7.89 2.59 -14.17
N ARG A 288 8.42 3.79 -13.94
CA ARG A 288 9.62 4.28 -14.61
C ARG A 288 10.84 3.80 -13.84
N CYS A 289 11.66 2.99 -14.50
CA CYS A 289 12.96 2.56 -14.01
C CYS A 289 14.05 3.36 -14.74
N ARG A 290 14.92 4.07 -14.00
CA ARG A 290 16.08 4.78 -14.55
C ARG A 290 17.37 4.06 -14.20
N ALA A 291 18.30 3.99 -15.13
CA ALA A 291 19.62 3.43 -14.85
C ALA A 291 20.29 4.25 -13.73
N GLY A 292 20.78 3.56 -12.69
CA GLY A 292 21.40 4.19 -11.52
C GLY A 292 20.42 4.54 -10.40
N GLU A 293 19.11 4.45 -10.60
CA GLU A 293 18.13 4.53 -9.50
C GLU A 293 17.83 3.11 -8.98
N PRO A 294 17.90 2.87 -7.66
CA PRO A 294 17.67 1.53 -7.10
C PRO A 294 16.19 1.11 -7.17
N GLU A 295 15.28 2.06 -7.34
CA GLU A 295 13.84 1.83 -7.27
C GLU A 295 13.12 2.42 -8.48
N CYS A 296 12.26 1.62 -9.10
CA CYS A 296 11.33 2.12 -10.12
C CYS A 296 10.15 2.83 -9.44
N LYS A 297 9.74 3.99 -9.97
CA LYS A 297 8.70 4.84 -9.36
C LYS A 297 7.50 5.04 -10.27
N PRO A 298 6.29 5.20 -9.72
CA PRO A 298 5.12 5.68 -10.47
C PRO A 298 5.37 7.06 -11.09
N LEU A 299 4.63 7.39 -12.14
CA LEU A 299 4.74 8.69 -12.82
C LEU A 299 3.67 9.68 -12.37
N LEU A 300 2.44 9.22 -12.20
CA LEU A 300 1.33 10.11 -11.89
C LEU A 300 1.28 10.43 -10.39
N PRO A 301 0.93 11.68 -10.01
CA PRO A 301 0.86 12.07 -8.60
C PRO A 301 -0.05 11.19 -7.76
N ASP A 302 -1.21 10.80 -8.28
CA ASP A 302 -2.16 9.94 -7.57
C ASP A 302 -1.69 8.47 -7.49
N GLU A 303 -0.83 8.03 -8.41
CA GLU A 303 -0.18 6.71 -8.31
C GLU A 303 0.96 6.69 -7.28
N LEU A 304 1.58 7.84 -6.99
CA LEU A 304 2.57 7.98 -5.91
C LEU A 304 1.94 7.88 -4.52
N GLU A 305 0.66 8.23 -4.39
CA GLU A 305 -0.10 8.12 -3.14
C GLU A 305 -0.67 6.72 -2.89
N LEU A 306 -0.66 5.84 -3.89
CA LEU A 306 -1.12 4.47 -3.69
C LEU A 306 -0.23 3.80 -2.64
N PRO A 307 -0.85 3.12 -1.65
CA PRO A 307 -0.09 2.54 -0.55
C PRO A 307 0.98 1.62 -1.13
N ALA A 308 2.24 1.97 -0.85
CA ALA A 308 3.35 1.08 -1.13
C ALA A 308 3.06 -0.28 -0.48
N ASN A 309 3.54 -1.35 -1.10
CA ASN A 309 3.49 -2.67 -0.48
C ASN A 309 3.93 -2.55 0.96
N VAL A 310 3.05 -2.94 1.89
CA VAL A 310 3.45 -3.08 3.28
C VAL A 310 4.22 -4.37 3.32
N ASP A 311 5.52 -4.29 3.08
CA ASP A 311 6.44 -5.43 3.19
C ASP A 311 6.87 -5.65 4.65
N SER A 312 6.74 -4.60 5.47
CA SER A 312 7.20 -4.56 6.84
C SER A 312 6.64 -3.35 7.59
N GLY A 313 6.82 -3.36 8.91
CA GLY A 313 6.23 -2.35 9.76
C GLY A 313 6.42 -2.59 11.24
N TYR A 314 5.57 -1.91 12.01
CA TYR A 314 5.53 -2.03 13.46
C TYR A 314 4.13 -2.40 13.95
N VAL A 315 4.09 -3.32 14.91
CA VAL A 315 2.93 -3.60 15.76
C VAL A 315 3.11 -2.82 17.05
N PHE A 316 2.17 -1.92 17.33
CA PHE A 316 2.10 -1.20 18.59
C PHE A 316 1.01 -1.82 19.46
N VAL A 317 1.33 -2.14 20.71
CA VAL A 317 0.31 -2.39 21.74
C VAL A 317 -0.21 -1.03 22.18
N ALA A 318 -1.49 -0.78 21.94
CA ALA A 318 -2.15 0.42 22.40
C ALA A 318 -2.55 0.23 23.86
N GLN A 319 -1.91 0.99 24.74
CA GLN A 319 -2.38 1.26 26.09
C GLN A 319 -3.08 2.63 26.09
N GLU A 320 -4.05 2.83 26.99
CA GLU A 320 -4.89 4.03 26.99
C GLU A 320 -4.12 5.36 27.08
N ASP A 321 -2.87 5.35 27.59
CA ASP A 321 -2.13 6.58 27.89
C ASP A 321 -0.72 6.71 27.26
N ASP A 322 -0.18 5.71 26.55
CA ASP A 322 1.27 5.68 26.27
C ASP A 322 1.67 5.78 24.79
N ASN A 323 2.30 6.91 24.45
CA ASN A 323 3.23 7.06 23.32
C ASN A 323 4.53 6.24 23.51
N ASN A 324 4.66 5.48 24.60
CA ASN A 324 5.90 4.85 25.04
C ASN A 324 5.92 3.32 24.85
N SER A 325 4.93 2.73 24.19
CA SER A 325 4.99 1.29 23.89
C SER A 325 6.12 1.02 22.89
N SER A 326 7.01 0.09 23.26
CA SER A 326 8.10 -0.32 22.38
C SER A 326 7.51 -0.96 21.13
N PRO A 327 7.79 -0.44 19.92
CA PRO A 327 7.26 -1.01 18.70
C PRO A 327 7.82 -2.42 18.47
N VAL A 328 6.96 -3.34 18.06
CA VAL A 328 7.37 -4.69 17.64
C VAL A 328 7.51 -4.70 16.13
N GLU A 329 8.72 -4.96 15.64
CA GLU A 329 8.99 -5.08 14.21
C GLU A 329 8.26 -6.27 13.60
N PHE A 330 7.73 -6.08 12.38
CA PHE A 330 7.15 -7.16 11.61
C PHE A 330 7.60 -7.14 10.15
N VAL A 331 7.61 -8.33 9.54
CA VAL A 331 7.69 -8.52 8.08
C VAL A 331 6.37 -9.11 7.59
N ALA A 332 5.73 -8.45 6.63
CA ALA A 332 4.46 -8.89 6.08
C ALA A 332 4.63 -10.10 5.17
N ALA A 333 3.64 -10.97 5.13
CA ALA A 333 3.58 -12.06 4.16
C ALA A 333 3.63 -11.55 2.71
N SER A 334 4.03 -12.43 1.79
CA SER A 334 3.90 -12.18 0.35
C SER A 334 2.46 -12.33 -0.18
N TRP A 335 1.49 -12.48 0.73
CA TRP A 335 0.09 -12.78 0.47
C TRP A 335 -0.77 -12.14 1.57
N GLY A 336 -2.07 -12.05 1.34
CA GLY A 336 -3.04 -11.56 2.32
C GLY A 336 -3.60 -10.18 2.02
N GLY A 337 -4.51 -9.74 2.91
CA GLY A 337 -5.38 -8.58 2.82
C GLY A 337 -4.68 -7.24 3.11
N VAL A 338 -5.27 -6.06 2.93
CA VAL A 338 -4.62 -4.81 3.38
C VAL A 338 -4.41 -4.83 4.90
N VAL A 339 -3.21 -4.43 5.36
CA VAL A 339 -2.90 -4.24 6.78
C VAL A 339 -3.86 -3.20 7.37
N PRO A 340 -4.72 -3.57 8.34
CA PRO A 340 -5.65 -2.64 8.95
C PRO A 340 -4.89 -1.59 9.75
N THR A 341 -5.21 -0.32 9.50
CA THR A 341 -4.68 0.82 10.26
C THR A 341 -5.49 1.11 11.53
N ALA A 342 -6.68 0.50 11.65
CA ALA A 342 -7.53 0.60 12.83
C ALA A 342 -6.93 -0.18 14.01
N LEU A 343 -7.28 0.25 15.23
CA LEU A 343 -6.96 -0.47 16.45
C LEU A 343 -7.77 -1.77 16.53
N LEU A 344 -7.08 -2.91 16.48
CA LEU A 344 -7.69 -4.23 16.55
C LEU A 344 -7.59 -4.80 17.97
N PRO A 345 -8.63 -5.47 18.49
CA PRO A 345 -8.47 -6.36 19.64
C PRO A 345 -7.39 -7.41 19.33
N LEU A 346 -6.50 -7.68 20.28
CA LEU A 346 -5.51 -8.75 20.18
C LEU A 346 -6.06 -9.98 20.90
N VAL A 347 -5.99 -11.14 20.24
CA VAL A 347 -6.49 -12.41 20.78
C VAL A 347 -5.45 -13.51 20.61
N ARG A 348 -5.24 -14.31 21.66
CA ARG A 348 -4.38 -15.50 21.61
C ARG A 348 -5.05 -16.62 20.82
N ALA A 349 -4.32 -17.22 19.89
CA ALA A 349 -4.77 -18.40 19.17
C ALA A 349 -5.02 -19.62 20.08
N VAL A 350 -6.03 -20.44 19.74
CA VAL A 350 -6.28 -21.74 20.37
C VAL A 350 -6.58 -22.80 19.29
N PRO A 351 -5.74 -23.84 19.10
CA PRO A 351 -4.44 -24.04 19.76
C PRO A 351 -3.46 -22.89 19.44
N GLY A 352 -2.42 -22.72 20.27
CA GLY A 352 -1.50 -21.58 20.22
C GLY A 352 -0.83 -21.35 18.86
N ASP A 353 -0.73 -22.38 18.03
CA ASP A 353 -0.13 -22.33 16.70
C ASP A 353 -1.15 -22.27 15.54
N LEU A 354 -2.46 -22.36 15.80
CA LEU A 354 -3.50 -22.50 14.75
C LEU A 354 -3.25 -23.64 13.75
N CYS A 355 -2.55 -24.70 14.12
CA CYS A 355 -2.33 -25.81 13.19
C CYS A 355 -3.53 -26.77 13.09
N ALA A 356 -4.41 -26.78 14.09
CA ALA A 356 -5.71 -27.42 13.99
C ALA A 356 -6.79 -26.39 13.61
N PRO A 357 -7.80 -26.79 12.79
CA PRO A 357 -8.96 -25.93 12.57
C PRO A 357 -9.66 -25.69 13.91
N PRO A 358 -10.22 -24.50 14.13
CA PRO A 358 -10.99 -24.23 15.34
C PRO A 358 -12.12 -25.28 15.47
N PRO A 359 -12.37 -25.83 16.66
CA PRO A 359 -13.31 -26.93 16.88
C PRO A 359 -14.79 -26.56 16.64
N ASN A 360 -15.07 -25.37 16.10
CA ASN A 360 -16.37 -24.72 16.20
C ASN A 360 -17.45 -25.24 15.24
N TRP A 361 -17.14 -25.95 14.14
CA TRP A 361 -18.21 -26.39 13.22
C TRP A 361 -18.75 -27.78 13.56
N VAL A 362 -17.88 -28.78 13.73
CA VAL A 362 -18.32 -30.16 14.04
C VAL A 362 -18.84 -30.25 15.47
N CYS A 363 -18.17 -29.64 16.45
CA CYS A 363 -18.58 -29.74 17.85
C CYS A 363 -19.89 -28.96 18.12
N ARG A 364 -20.11 -27.82 17.46
CA ARG A 364 -21.36 -27.06 17.57
C ARG A 364 -22.54 -27.77 16.91
N TRP A 365 -22.31 -28.50 15.81
CA TRP A 365 -23.37 -29.22 15.10
C TRP A 365 -23.72 -30.56 15.76
N LEU A 366 -22.74 -31.30 16.27
CA LEU A 366 -22.97 -32.62 16.87
C LEU A 366 -23.24 -32.60 18.38
N GLY A 367 -23.12 -31.45 19.05
CA GLY A 367 -23.34 -31.36 20.50
C GLY A 367 -22.34 -32.17 21.34
N PHE A 368 -21.23 -32.63 20.76
CA PHE A 368 -20.16 -33.29 21.51
C PHE A 368 -19.32 -32.25 22.25
N PHE A 369 -19.13 -32.49 23.55
CA PHE A 369 -18.25 -31.69 24.42
C PHE A 369 -16.81 -31.77 23.92
N CYS A 370 -16.36 -30.74 23.19
CA CYS A 370 -14.96 -30.61 22.83
C CYS A 370 -14.21 -30.01 24.03
N SER A 371 -13.44 -30.86 24.72
CA SER A 371 -12.81 -30.57 26.00
C SER A 371 -11.59 -29.64 25.93
N VAL A 372 -11.37 -28.96 24.79
CA VAL A 372 -10.28 -27.99 24.66
C VAL A 372 -10.71 -26.71 25.39
N SER A 373 -10.21 -26.53 26.61
CA SER A 373 -10.40 -25.33 27.41
C SER A 373 -10.04 -24.07 26.59
N GLY A 374 -10.95 -23.08 26.57
CA GLY A 374 -10.73 -21.80 25.91
C GLY A 374 -11.12 -21.71 24.43
N ALA A 375 -11.43 -22.82 23.75
CA ALA A 375 -11.75 -22.76 22.31
C ALA A 375 -13.06 -21.99 22.00
N ALA A 376 -14.06 -22.07 22.88
CA ALA A 376 -15.31 -21.33 22.73
C ALA A 376 -15.11 -19.82 22.89
N GLU A 377 -14.33 -19.42 23.90
CA GLU A 377 -13.98 -18.03 24.19
C GLU A 377 -13.15 -17.42 23.04
N PHE A 378 -12.14 -18.18 22.57
CA PHE A 378 -11.36 -17.80 21.40
C PHE A 378 -12.25 -17.59 20.17
N ALA A 379 -13.16 -18.52 19.88
CA ALA A 379 -14.06 -18.41 18.73
C ALA A 379 -15.02 -17.21 18.81
N SER A 380 -15.42 -16.78 20.01
CA SER A 380 -16.22 -15.57 20.19
C SER A 380 -15.42 -14.27 20.10
N ALA A 381 -14.14 -14.29 20.49
CA ALA A 381 -13.26 -13.12 20.50
C ALA A 381 -12.55 -12.87 19.15
N ALA A 382 -12.35 -13.92 18.34
CA ALA A 382 -11.60 -13.84 17.09
C ALA A 382 -12.21 -12.93 16.00
N PRO A 383 -13.55 -12.83 15.81
CA PRO A 383 -14.11 -11.98 14.76
C PRO A 383 -13.67 -10.50 14.88
N GLY A 384 -13.03 -9.98 13.83
CA GLY A 384 -12.52 -8.61 13.79
C GLY A 384 -11.21 -8.36 14.57
N ALA A 385 -10.62 -9.39 15.18
CA ALA A 385 -9.41 -9.28 16.00
C ALA A 385 -8.10 -9.53 15.20
N ALA A 386 -6.99 -9.03 15.71
CA ALA A 386 -5.66 -9.51 15.38
C ALA A 386 -5.39 -10.80 16.17
N ILE A 387 -5.22 -11.92 15.47
CA ILE A 387 -4.98 -13.22 16.10
C ILE A 387 -3.46 -13.43 16.20
N LEU A 388 -2.96 -13.57 17.42
CA LEU A 388 -1.56 -13.92 17.71
C LEU A 388 -1.41 -15.44 17.76
N ALA A 389 -0.61 -15.99 16.86
CA ALA A 389 -0.27 -17.41 16.82
C ALA A 389 1.25 -17.60 16.91
N ALA A 390 1.68 -18.67 17.57
CA ALA A 390 3.06 -19.12 17.49
C ALA A 390 3.35 -19.75 16.12
N ARG A 391 4.61 -19.65 15.68
CA ARG A 391 5.12 -20.53 14.64
C ARG A 391 5.00 -21.97 15.13
N GLY A 392 4.60 -22.87 14.25
CA GLY A 392 4.35 -24.27 14.58
C GLY A 392 4.64 -25.16 13.38
N ASN A 393 4.21 -26.42 13.44
CA ASN A 393 4.61 -27.45 12.47
C ASN A 393 3.76 -27.50 11.19
N CYS A 394 2.76 -26.62 11.06
CA CYS A 394 1.96 -26.47 9.85
C CYS A 394 2.41 -25.29 9.00
N ASP A 395 2.01 -25.28 7.73
CA ASP A 395 2.28 -24.18 6.83
C ASP A 395 1.53 -22.89 7.22
N PHE A 396 2.08 -21.74 6.82
CA PHE A 396 1.45 -20.43 7.09
C PHE A 396 0.07 -20.28 6.42
N ARG A 397 -0.15 -21.03 5.33
CA ARG A 397 -1.45 -21.06 4.63
C ARG A 397 -2.55 -21.61 5.54
N SER A 398 -2.29 -22.69 6.26
CA SER A 398 -3.23 -23.34 7.16
C SER A 398 -3.57 -22.41 8.32
N LYS A 399 -2.56 -21.78 8.94
CA LYS A 399 -2.74 -20.79 10.00
C LYS A 399 -3.65 -19.64 9.55
N ALA A 400 -3.38 -19.05 8.38
CA ALA A 400 -4.24 -17.99 7.85
C ALA A 400 -5.63 -18.46 7.42
N SER A 401 -5.76 -19.67 6.88
CA SER A 401 -7.07 -20.24 6.57
C SER A 401 -7.92 -20.37 7.83
N HIS A 402 -7.33 -20.88 8.92
CA HIS A 402 -8.01 -21.02 10.20
C HIS A 402 -8.35 -19.68 10.84
N ALA A 403 -7.40 -18.74 10.84
CA ALA A 403 -7.61 -17.39 11.35
C ALA A 403 -8.70 -16.63 10.55
N ALA A 404 -8.70 -16.73 9.23
CA ALA A 404 -9.72 -16.14 8.37
C ALA A 404 -11.09 -16.82 8.54
N ALA A 405 -11.13 -18.15 8.70
CA ALA A 405 -12.37 -18.88 8.96
C ALA A 405 -13.04 -18.48 10.28
N LEU A 406 -12.28 -17.94 11.22
CA LEU A 406 -12.76 -17.36 12.48
C LEU A 406 -13.21 -15.90 12.35
N GLY A 407 -13.09 -15.30 11.16
CA GLY A 407 -13.40 -13.90 10.93
C GLY A 407 -12.36 -12.94 11.51
N GLY A 408 -11.12 -13.40 11.74
CA GLY A 408 -10.02 -12.50 12.15
C GLY A 408 -9.87 -11.30 11.20
N ALA A 409 -9.30 -10.21 11.69
CA ALA A 409 -8.94 -9.05 10.88
C ALA A 409 -7.46 -9.04 10.46
N ALA A 410 -6.60 -9.68 11.24
CA ALA A 410 -5.18 -9.87 10.95
C ALA A 410 -4.65 -11.14 11.62
N LEU A 411 -3.58 -11.71 11.07
CA LEU A 411 -2.81 -12.80 11.66
C LEU A 411 -1.41 -12.29 12.00
N ILE A 412 -1.01 -12.41 13.26
CA ILE A 412 0.35 -12.12 13.72
C ILE A 412 0.98 -13.44 14.10
N ILE A 413 2.07 -13.82 13.44
CA ILE A 413 2.80 -15.05 13.70
C ILE A 413 4.08 -14.69 14.45
N ALA A 414 4.22 -15.16 15.69
CA ALA A 414 5.46 -15.03 16.45
C ALA A 414 6.42 -16.18 16.13
N GLN A 415 7.65 -15.87 15.76
CA GLN A 415 8.69 -16.89 15.65
C GLN A 415 8.93 -17.58 17.01
N THR A 416 9.27 -18.86 16.95
CA THR A 416 9.67 -19.67 18.11
C THR A 416 11.18 -19.81 18.25
N ASN A 417 11.93 -19.57 17.17
CA ASN A 417 13.37 -19.74 17.11
C ASN A 417 14.06 -18.38 17.22
N ASP A 418 15.05 -18.25 18.11
CA ASP A 418 15.77 -17.00 18.37
C ASP A 418 16.80 -16.63 17.29
N ASP A 419 17.21 -17.64 16.50
CA ASP A 419 18.34 -17.56 15.56
C ASP A 419 17.92 -17.20 14.14
N GLU A 420 16.64 -17.24 13.83
CA GLU A 420 16.14 -16.95 12.51
C GLU A 420 15.81 -15.46 12.39
N PRO A 421 16.34 -14.74 11.39
CA PRO A 421 15.90 -13.38 11.13
C PRO A 421 14.44 -13.37 10.66
N LEU A 422 13.82 -12.20 10.66
CA LEU A 422 12.48 -12.05 10.09
C LEU A 422 12.52 -12.17 8.58
N LEU A 423 11.94 -13.24 8.06
CA LEU A 423 11.84 -13.48 6.63
C LEU A 423 10.42 -13.32 6.14
N ARG A 424 10.30 -12.87 4.89
CA ARG A 424 9.00 -12.74 4.24
C ARG A 424 8.33 -14.11 4.15
N MET A 425 7.14 -14.23 4.73
CA MET A 425 6.38 -15.47 4.68
C MET A 425 5.86 -15.72 3.26
N GLY A 426 6.43 -16.70 2.58
CA GLY A 426 5.93 -17.24 1.33
C GLY A 426 4.94 -18.38 1.55
N VAL A 427 4.01 -18.56 0.62
CA VAL A 427 3.16 -19.75 0.52
C VAL A 427 3.11 -20.18 -0.94
N ARG A 428 3.25 -21.49 -1.20
CA ARG A 428 3.14 -22.03 -2.57
C ARG A 428 1.74 -21.78 -3.16
N THR A 429 0.73 -21.85 -2.30
CA THR A 429 -0.67 -21.59 -2.63
C THR A 429 -1.26 -20.76 -1.51
N PRO A 430 -1.61 -19.48 -1.72
CA PRO A 430 -2.19 -18.66 -0.68
C PRO A 430 -3.58 -19.12 -0.29
N PRO A 431 -4.00 -18.82 0.94
CA PRO A 431 -5.32 -19.17 1.42
C PRO A 431 -6.40 -18.42 0.63
N LEU A 432 -7.51 -19.12 0.40
CA LEU A 432 -8.68 -18.70 -0.36
C LEU A 432 -9.86 -18.63 0.63
N PRO A 433 -10.70 -17.55 0.69
CA PRO A 433 -10.70 -16.27 -0.04
C PRO A 433 -9.82 -15.20 0.68
N PRO A 434 -9.66 -13.93 0.21
CA PRO A 434 -8.45 -13.14 0.44
C PRO A 434 -8.15 -13.05 1.93
N ALA A 435 -7.14 -13.83 2.31
CA ALA A 435 -6.84 -14.09 3.69
C ALA A 435 -6.44 -12.79 4.34
N ILE A 436 -6.88 -12.61 5.57
CA ILE A 436 -6.49 -11.52 6.45
C ILE A 436 -4.97 -11.26 6.34
N PRO A 437 -4.51 -10.01 6.44
CA PRO A 437 -3.08 -9.72 6.45
C PRO A 437 -2.36 -10.57 7.48
N ALA A 438 -1.30 -11.25 7.06
CA ALA A 438 -0.44 -12.04 7.91
C ALA A 438 0.94 -11.41 8.06
N VAL A 439 1.38 -11.16 9.29
CA VAL A 439 2.70 -10.59 9.57
C VAL A 439 3.50 -11.53 10.46
N LEU A 440 4.82 -11.59 10.24
CA LEU A 440 5.76 -12.34 11.06
C LEU A 440 6.47 -11.37 11.99
N ILE A 441 6.47 -11.67 13.28
CA ILE A 441 7.24 -10.96 14.31
C ILE A 441 8.24 -11.93 14.93
N ASP A 442 9.27 -11.37 15.56
CA ASP A 442 10.32 -12.18 16.15
C ASP A 442 9.84 -12.76 17.49
N ARG A 443 10.64 -13.65 18.09
CA ARG A 443 10.26 -14.28 19.37
C ARG A 443 10.07 -13.24 20.48
N CYS A 444 10.95 -12.25 20.54
CA CYS A 444 10.90 -11.15 21.49
C CYS A 444 9.61 -10.33 21.38
N GLY A 445 9.27 -9.93 20.16
CA GLY A 445 7.99 -9.29 19.84
C GLY A 445 6.80 -10.14 20.24
N GLY A 446 6.86 -11.45 19.97
CA GLY A 446 5.87 -12.42 20.43
C GLY A 446 5.67 -12.39 21.95
N ALA A 447 6.76 -12.39 22.71
CA ALA A 447 6.73 -12.32 24.17
C ALA A 447 6.16 -10.98 24.69
N VAL A 448 6.43 -9.86 24.01
CA VAL A 448 5.81 -8.56 24.33
C VAL A 448 4.29 -8.63 24.16
N LEU A 449 3.80 -9.15 23.04
CA LEU A 449 2.36 -9.27 22.78
C LEU A 449 1.67 -10.28 23.71
N MET A 450 2.35 -11.37 24.05
CA MET A 450 1.85 -12.36 25.01
C MET A 450 1.71 -11.78 26.41
N ARG A 451 2.70 -11.02 26.90
CA ARG A 451 2.62 -10.30 28.18
C ARG A 451 1.46 -9.31 28.20
N ALA A 452 1.21 -8.61 27.10
CA ALA A 452 0.06 -7.71 27.00
C ALA A 452 -1.27 -8.47 27.16
N LEU A 453 -1.38 -9.66 26.54
CA LEU A 453 -2.54 -10.56 26.72
C LEU A 453 -2.66 -11.06 28.16
N ASP A 454 -1.57 -11.49 28.79
CA ASP A 454 -1.59 -11.97 30.18
C ASP A 454 -1.91 -10.85 31.18
N ALA A 455 -1.37 -9.65 31.00
CA ALA A 455 -1.69 -8.50 31.83
C ALA A 455 -3.20 -8.13 31.74
N SER A 456 -3.76 -8.27 30.54
CA SER A 456 -5.18 -7.96 30.30
C SER A 456 -6.15 -8.95 30.93
N SER A 457 -5.71 -10.15 31.32
CA SER A 457 -6.61 -11.14 31.95
C SER A 457 -7.15 -10.67 33.31
N SER A 458 -6.51 -9.66 33.91
CA SER A 458 -6.96 -8.97 35.13
C SER A 458 -7.93 -7.81 34.84
N SER A 459 -8.00 -7.35 33.60
CA SER A 459 -8.84 -6.24 33.14
C SER A 459 -10.02 -6.74 32.30
N SER A 460 -11.12 -6.00 32.26
CA SER A 460 -12.28 -6.38 31.45
C SER A 460 -12.10 -6.14 29.94
N ALA A 461 -11.01 -5.48 29.52
CA ALA A 461 -10.79 -5.09 28.14
C ALA A 461 -9.60 -5.83 27.53
N ALA A 462 -9.83 -6.47 26.38
CA ALA A 462 -8.75 -7.08 25.60
C ALA A 462 -7.74 -6.01 25.14
N PRO A 463 -6.43 -6.32 25.14
CA PRO A 463 -5.42 -5.38 24.69
C PRO A 463 -5.64 -5.13 23.20
N ARG A 464 -5.33 -3.92 22.74
CA ARG A 464 -5.51 -3.55 21.34
C ARG A 464 -4.16 -3.37 20.68
N VAL A 465 -4.07 -3.72 19.40
CA VAL A 465 -2.86 -3.51 18.60
C VAL A 465 -3.16 -2.64 17.39
N ARG A 466 -2.16 -1.86 16.98
CA ARG A 466 -2.17 -1.11 15.73
C ARG A 466 -1.00 -1.55 14.88
N LEU A 467 -1.28 -1.92 13.63
CA LEU A 467 -0.24 -2.20 12.65
C LEU A 467 0.02 -0.93 11.83
N THR A 468 1.28 -0.62 11.61
CA THR A 468 1.70 0.53 10.82
C THR A 468 2.78 0.10 9.85
N ALA A 469 2.75 0.60 8.62
CA ALA A 469 3.81 0.37 7.66
C ALA A 469 5.09 1.13 8.08
N ALA A 470 6.25 0.50 7.90
CA ALA A 470 7.54 1.16 8.07
C ALA A 470 7.91 1.97 6.82
N ASN A 471 9.03 2.70 6.91
CA ASN A 471 9.65 3.29 5.73
C ASN A 471 10.11 2.18 4.76
N PRO A 472 10.12 2.46 3.44
CA PRO A 472 10.63 1.53 2.43
C PRO A 472 12.04 1.02 2.78
N GLY A 473 12.32 -0.25 2.45
CA GLY A 473 13.64 -0.86 2.63
C GLY A 473 13.85 -1.59 3.97
N PHE A 474 12.91 -1.48 4.91
CA PHE A 474 12.99 -2.17 6.19
C PHE A 474 13.02 -3.70 6.04
N ALA A 475 12.15 -4.29 5.21
CA ALA A 475 12.19 -5.73 4.94
C ALA A 475 13.53 -6.15 4.28
N HIS A 476 14.14 -5.26 3.49
CA HIS A 476 15.43 -5.52 2.85
C HIS A 476 16.57 -5.59 3.87
N GLN A 477 16.52 -4.80 4.94
CA GLN A 477 17.51 -4.88 6.02
C GLN A 477 17.46 -6.25 6.71
N TRP A 478 16.27 -6.80 6.95
CA TRP A 478 16.13 -8.16 7.48
C TRP A 478 16.65 -9.25 6.51
N LEU A 479 16.47 -9.07 5.19
CA LEU A 479 17.07 -9.94 4.18
C LEU A 479 18.60 -9.84 4.14
N GLU A 480 19.17 -8.64 4.36
CA GLU A 480 20.62 -8.49 4.52
C GLU A 480 21.10 -9.29 5.74
N LEU A 481 20.36 -9.25 6.85
CA LEU A 481 20.67 -10.03 8.06
C LEU A 481 20.60 -11.55 7.83
N GLU A 482 19.64 -12.03 7.03
CA GLU A 482 19.58 -13.44 6.60
C GLU A 482 20.86 -13.89 5.92
N SER A 483 21.44 -13.04 5.06
CA SER A 483 22.66 -13.38 4.33
C SER A 483 23.85 -13.65 5.25
N ILE A 484 23.80 -13.13 6.49
CA ILE A 484 24.81 -13.30 7.53
C ILE A 484 24.47 -14.47 8.46
N GLY A 485 23.19 -14.84 8.60
CA GLY A 485 22.72 -15.91 9.49
C GLY A 485 23.48 -17.22 9.25
N GLY A 486 24.42 -17.55 10.14
CA GLY A 486 25.29 -18.73 10.03
C GLY A 486 26.52 -18.57 9.12
N LYS A 487 26.76 -17.39 8.56
CA LYS A 487 27.91 -17.06 7.68
C LYS A 487 28.79 -15.95 8.27
N TRP A 488 29.02 -16.02 9.58
CA TRP A 488 30.01 -15.16 10.22
C TRP A 488 31.43 -15.55 9.78
N ALA A 489 32.34 -14.59 9.66
CA ALA A 489 33.74 -14.87 9.31
C ALA A 489 34.40 -15.84 10.31
N GLU A 490 35.14 -16.86 9.88
CA GLU A 490 35.71 -17.87 10.79
C GLU A 490 36.64 -17.28 11.87
N ASP A 491 37.38 -16.22 11.53
CA ASP A 491 38.23 -15.47 12.46
C ASP A 491 37.39 -14.55 13.38
N ASP A 492 37.65 -14.59 14.69
CA ASP A 492 36.86 -13.84 15.68
C ASP A 492 37.03 -12.32 15.55
N ALA A 493 38.23 -11.83 15.18
CA ALA A 493 38.45 -10.41 14.96
C ALA A 493 37.69 -9.91 13.71
N ALA A 494 37.72 -10.69 12.63
CA ALA A 494 36.94 -10.43 11.41
C ALA A 494 35.42 -10.46 11.67
N ALA A 495 34.96 -11.40 12.49
CA ALA A 495 33.55 -11.51 12.87
C ALA A 495 33.08 -10.36 13.76
N GLN A 496 33.93 -9.93 14.71
CA GLN A 496 33.66 -8.74 15.52
C GLN A 496 33.58 -7.48 14.66
N LEU A 497 34.46 -7.34 13.68
CA LEU A 497 34.43 -6.24 12.72
C LEU A 497 33.16 -6.30 11.84
N GLN A 498 32.75 -7.50 11.43
CA GLN A 498 31.49 -7.73 10.72
C GLN A 498 30.28 -7.30 11.58
N LEU A 499 30.23 -7.71 12.84
CA LEU A 499 29.19 -7.29 13.80
C LEU A 499 29.12 -5.77 13.89
N GLN A 500 30.24 -5.08 14.15
CA GLN A 500 30.28 -3.62 14.25
C GLN A 500 29.76 -2.92 12.98
N ARG A 501 30.12 -3.43 11.80
CA ARG A 501 29.62 -2.90 10.52
C ARG A 501 28.11 -3.05 10.38
N HIS A 502 27.55 -4.19 10.78
CA HIS A 502 26.10 -4.39 10.72
C HIS A 502 25.36 -3.63 11.82
N GLU A 503 25.90 -3.52 13.03
CA GLU A 503 25.31 -2.69 14.08
C GLU A 503 25.20 -1.23 13.63
N ALA A 504 26.26 -0.69 13.03
CA ALA A 504 26.26 0.68 12.50
C ALA A 504 25.17 0.92 11.44
N LYS A 505 24.82 -0.10 10.64
CA LYS A 505 23.75 -0.04 9.64
C LYS A 505 22.34 -0.19 10.22
N ASN A 506 22.21 -0.73 11.43
CA ASN A 506 20.93 -1.10 12.06
C ASN A 506 20.68 -0.32 13.35
N LEU A 507 21.33 0.84 13.56
CA LEU A 507 21.16 1.69 14.75
C LEU A 507 19.72 2.19 14.95
N ASP A 508 18.92 2.16 13.88
CA ASP A 508 17.51 2.55 13.85
C ASP A 508 16.57 1.47 14.41
N SER A 509 17.07 0.26 14.70
CA SER A 509 16.26 -0.87 15.13
C SER A 509 16.85 -1.60 16.34
N PRO A 510 16.24 -1.45 17.54
CA PRO A 510 16.68 -2.20 18.70
C PRO A 510 16.53 -3.72 18.48
N THR A 511 15.48 -4.16 17.78
CA THR A 511 15.21 -5.56 17.47
C THR A 511 16.31 -6.18 16.59
N ARG A 512 16.73 -5.49 15.52
CA ARG A 512 17.81 -5.96 14.64
C ARG A 512 19.16 -5.99 15.35
N LEU A 513 19.45 -4.99 16.19
CA LEU A 513 20.67 -4.97 17.01
C LEU A 513 20.71 -6.12 18.01
N GLU A 514 19.59 -6.40 18.68
CA GLU A 514 19.49 -7.53 19.61
C GLU A 514 19.69 -8.86 18.88
N TRP A 515 19.05 -9.04 17.72
CA TRP A 515 19.23 -10.22 16.88
C TRP A 515 20.70 -10.39 16.44
N LEU A 516 21.35 -9.32 15.98
CA LEU A 516 22.75 -9.33 15.55
C LEU A 516 23.70 -9.79 16.67
N ARG A 517 23.54 -9.19 17.86
CA ARG A 517 24.36 -9.53 19.05
C ARG A 517 24.15 -10.97 19.47
N ARG A 518 22.90 -11.43 19.49
CA ARG A 518 22.55 -12.81 19.83
C ARG A 518 23.10 -13.81 18.81
N SER A 519 22.94 -13.55 17.52
CA SER A 519 23.47 -14.40 16.45
C SER A 519 24.99 -14.50 16.52
N PHE A 520 25.69 -13.39 16.81
CA PHE A 520 27.13 -13.38 17.02
C PHE A 520 27.55 -14.16 18.28
N ALA A 521 26.84 -13.98 19.39
CA ALA A 521 27.08 -14.70 20.64
C ALA A 521 26.91 -16.22 20.49
N ASN A 522 25.85 -16.64 19.80
CA ASN A 522 25.61 -18.05 19.49
C ASN A 522 26.72 -18.66 18.62
N ARG A 523 27.31 -17.88 17.70
CA ARG A 523 28.49 -18.29 16.94
C ARG A 523 29.73 -18.49 17.82
N THR A 524 29.97 -17.60 18.80
CA THR A 524 31.19 -17.68 19.64
C THR A 524 31.06 -18.70 20.76
N GLY A 525 29.89 -19.32 20.94
CA GLY A 525 29.59 -20.14 22.12
C GLY A 525 29.54 -19.33 23.41
N THR A 526 29.59 -17.99 23.31
CA THR A 526 29.41 -17.10 24.45
C THR A 526 27.92 -17.03 24.71
N THR A 527 27.44 -17.68 25.78
CA THR A 527 26.07 -17.46 26.23
C THR A 527 25.92 -15.98 26.57
N CYS A 528 25.05 -15.26 25.87
CA CYS A 528 24.62 -13.92 26.27
C CYS A 528 24.17 -13.98 27.73
N GLN A 529 24.90 -13.32 28.64
CA GLN A 529 24.35 -13.07 29.97
C GLN A 529 23.21 -12.07 29.82
N GLU A 530 22.00 -12.52 30.15
CA GLU A 530 20.79 -11.69 30.23
C GLU A 530 21.02 -10.59 31.28
N GLY A 531 21.50 -9.43 30.84
CA GLY A 531 21.64 -8.25 31.69
C GLY A 531 20.31 -7.52 31.86
N ASP A 532 20.04 -7.07 33.09
CA ASP A 532 18.84 -6.43 33.69
C ASP A 532 18.20 -5.22 32.97
N GLY A 533 18.37 -5.04 31.66
CA GLY A 533 17.74 -3.96 30.89
C GLY A 533 17.30 -4.34 29.47
N GLY A 534 17.52 -5.59 29.03
CA GLY A 534 17.03 -6.08 27.75
C GLY A 534 15.57 -6.54 27.85
N VAL A 535 14.71 -6.07 26.95
CA VAL A 535 13.23 -6.24 26.94
C VAL A 535 12.76 -7.70 26.75
N CYS A 536 13.66 -8.68 26.75
CA CYS A 536 13.36 -10.11 26.63
C CYS A 536 13.95 -10.96 27.76
N ALA A 537 13.86 -10.50 29.02
CA ALA A 537 14.03 -11.39 30.17
C ALA A 537 12.89 -12.42 30.18
N ALA A 538 13.12 -13.60 29.61
CA ALA A 538 12.34 -14.79 29.91
C ALA A 538 13.06 -15.50 31.06
N GLU A 539 12.68 -15.16 32.30
CA GLU A 539 13.14 -15.86 33.49
C GLU A 539 12.97 -17.38 33.31
N GLY A 540 14.10 -18.08 33.21
CA GLY A 540 14.21 -19.53 33.25
C GLY A 540 13.65 -20.24 32.01
N ARG A 541 14.50 -20.98 31.29
CA ARG A 541 14.03 -22.08 30.43
C ARG A 541 13.07 -22.96 31.26
N PRO A 542 11.76 -23.02 30.97
CA PRO A 542 10.96 -24.14 31.42
C PRO A 542 11.45 -25.31 30.56
N GLN A 543 12.17 -26.24 31.16
CA GLN A 543 12.20 -27.60 30.60
C GLN A 543 10.73 -28.07 30.63
N ASP A 544 10.15 -28.32 29.46
CA ASP A 544 8.85 -28.97 29.27
C ASP A 544 7.57 -28.17 29.60
N ALA A 545 7.45 -26.93 29.10
CA ALA A 545 6.14 -26.38 28.78
C ALA A 545 5.93 -26.43 27.26
N SER A 546 5.30 -27.50 26.77
CA SER A 546 4.81 -27.59 25.40
C SER A 546 3.83 -26.45 25.11
N PHE A 547 4.27 -25.51 24.27
CA PHE A 547 3.43 -24.52 23.59
C PHE A 547 2.46 -25.16 22.59
#